data_AF-A0A953R2Y4-F1
#
_entry.id   AF-A0A953R2Y4-F1
#
_cell.length_a   1.000
_cell.length_b   1.000
_cell.length_c   1.000
_cell.angle_alpha   90.00
_cell.angle_beta   90.00
_cell.angle_gamma   90.00
#
_symmetry.space_group_name_H-M   'P 1'
#
loop_
_entity.id
_entity.type
_entity.pdbx_description
1 polymer ?
#
loop_
_entity_poly.entity_id
_entity_poly.type
_entity_poly.pdbx_seq_one_letter_code
_entity_poly.pdbx_strand_id
1 'polypeptide(L)'
;MMKHFWLILVVSAAAPSWAQSPDATLDKMIAAGRSPQELAAYLFESHGCKNCHTAGKDGKLGFTKNGADRAQGFQGCIATLKAMSVIAKVPEDQRSVTQRQRAERFQEFGCATCHKVADGKVGLTAVGAKLAHLHLGCVDVEKVLAGKPAQQ
;
A
#
# COMPACT_ATOMS: atom_id res chain seq x y z
N MET A 1 -21.21 -34.95 52.75
CA MET A 1 -20.74 -35.28 51.39
C MET A 1 -21.40 -34.32 50.41
N MET A 2 -20.70 -33.30 49.93
CA MET A 2 -21.21 -32.39 48.88
C MET A 2 -20.10 -32.07 47.89
N LYS A 3 -20.13 -32.74 46.74
CA LYS A 3 -19.32 -32.44 45.55
C LYS A 3 -19.79 -31.12 44.98
N HIS A 4 -18.95 -30.08 44.97
CA HIS A 4 -19.20 -28.87 44.19
C HIS A 4 -18.29 -28.90 42.96
N PHE A 5 -18.96 -29.12 41.83
CA PHE A 5 -18.45 -29.10 40.46
C PHE A 5 -17.84 -27.72 40.15
N TRP A 6 -16.59 -27.72 39.71
CA TRP A 6 -15.99 -26.58 39.02
C TRP A 6 -16.55 -26.53 37.58
N LEU A 7 -17.29 -25.47 37.25
CA LEU A 7 -17.55 -25.11 35.86
C LEU A 7 -16.48 -24.11 35.42
N ILE A 8 -15.53 -24.58 34.61
CA ILE A 8 -14.60 -23.72 33.87
C ILE A 8 -15.38 -23.16 32.68
N LEU A 9 -15.74 -21.89 32.75
CA LEU A 9 -16.31 -21.15 31.63
C LEU A 9 -15.17 -20.80 30.67
N VAL A 10 -15.01 -21.57 29.58
CA VAL A 10 -14.13 -21.19 28.48
C VAL A 10 -14.85 -20.15 27.64
N VAL A 11 -14.52 -18.88 27.86
CA VAL A 11 -14.94 -17.78 26.97
C VAL A 11 -14.07 -17.87 25.72
N SER A 12 -14.60 -18.53 24.69
CA SER A 12 -14.06 -18.44 23.33
C SER A 12 -14.25 -17.01 22.84
N ALA A 13 -13.20 -16.19 22.93
CA ALA A 13 -13.15 -14.89 22.29
C ALA A 13 -13.11 -15.10 20.77
N ALA A 14 -14.28 -15.07 20.12
CA ALA A 14 -14.35 -14.92 18.68
C ALA A 14 -13.78 -13.55 18.31
N ALA A 15 -12.64 -13.54 17.62
CA ALA A 15 -12.07 -12.30 17.11
C ALA A 15 -13.05 -11.64 16.12
N PRO A 16 -13.30 -10.32 16.20
CA PRO A 16 -14.24 -9.65 15.32
C PRO A 16 -13.79 -9.73 13.86
N SER A 17 -14.72 -10.07 12.97
CA SER A 17 -14.55 -10.29 11.52
C SER A 17 -14.22 -9.03 10.70
N TRP A 18 -13.78 -7.93 11.33
CA TRP A 18 -13.57 -6.63 10.67
C TRP A 18 -12.11 -6.20 10.56
N ALA A 19 -11.16 -7.08 10.88
CA ALA A 19 -9.74 -6.85 10.63
C ALA A 19 -9.16 -7.90 9.69
N GLN A 20 -9.81 -8.15 8.54
CA GLN A 20 -9.08 -8.77 7.45
C GLN A 20 -8.08 -7.75 6.90
N SER A 21 -6.79 -8.06 7.02
CA SER A 21 -5.76 -7.24 6.37
C SER A 21 -6.09 -7.12 4.87
N PRO A 22 -5.80 -5.98 4.23
CA PRO A 22 -5.97 -5.83 2.78
C PRO A 22 -5.32 -6.96 1.99
N ASP A 23 -4.23 -7.51 2.55
CA ASP A 23 -3.49 -8.65 2.05
C ASP A 23 -4.31 -9.95 1.97
N ALA A 24 -5.06 -10.29 3.02
CA ALA A 24 -5.90 -11.48 3.06
C ALA A 24 -7.11 -11.39 2.13
N THR A 25 -7.60 -10.17 1.86
CA THR A 25 -8.69 -9.95 0.90
C THR A 25 -8.19 -10.07 -0.53
N LEU A 26 -6.99 -9.56 -0.82
CA LEU A 26 -6.36 -9.71 -2.13
C LEU A 26 -6.15 -11.19 -2.49
N ASP A 27 -5.70 -12.02 -1.55
CA ASP A 27 -5.54 -13.46 -1.76
C ASP A 27 -6.85 -14.15 -2.13
N LYS A 28 -7.95 -13.80 -1.46
CA LYS A 28 -9.29 -14.32 -1.77
C LYS A 28 -9.74 -13.92 -3.17
N MET A 29 -9.46 -12.69 -3.58
CA MET A 29 -9.81 -12.22 -4.92
C MET A 29 -9.02 -12.95 -6.01
N ILE A 30 -7.73 -13.16 -5.80
CA ILE A 30 -6.87 -13.92 -6.71
C ILE A 30 -7.37 -15.37 -6.82
N ALA A 31 -7.62 -16.03 -5.69
CA ALA A 31 -8.13 -17.40 -5.66
C ALA A 31 -9.51 -17.54 -6.31
N ALA A 32 -10.33 -16.48 -6.26
CA ALA A 32 -11.63 -16.42 -6.94
C ALA A 32 -11.55 -16.09 -8.44
N GLY A 33 -10.34 -15.95 -9.01
CA GLY A 33 -10.14 -15.67 -10.43
C GLY A 33 -10.59 -14.27 -10.85
N ARG A 34 -10.56 -13.29 -9.93
CA ARG A 34 -10.90 -11.89 -10.22
C ARG A 34 -9.97 -11.31 -11.28
N SER A 35 -10.52 -10.48 -12.15
CA SER A 35 -9.78 -9.85 -13.24
C SER A 35 -8.71 -8.87 -12.70
N PRO A 36 -7.64 -8.58 -13.47
CA PRO A 36 -6.66 -7.56 -13.12
C PRO A 36 -7.28 -6.19 -12.82
N GLN A 37 -8.38 -5.86 -13.49
CA GLN A 37 -9.07 -4.59 -13.30
C GLN A 37 -9.84 -4.54 -11.96
N GLU A 38 -10.48 -5.63 -11.55
CA GLU A 38 -11.09 -5.75 -10.21
C GLU A 38 -10.04 -5.70 -9.11
N LEU A 39 -8.89 -6.37 -9.29
CA LEU A 39 -7.77 -6.31 -8.36
C LEU A 39 -7.22 -4.88 -8.24
N ALA A 40 -6.98 -4.21 -9.38
CA ALA A 40 -6.51 -2.82 -9.42
C ALA A 40 -7.50 -1.85 -8.75
N ALA A 41 -8.80 -2.01 -8.98
CA ALA A 41 -9.84 -1.20 -8.36
C ALA A 41 -9.87 -1.39 -6.84
N TYR A 42 -9.83 -2.64 -6.35
CA TYR A 42 -9.76 -2.93 -4.92
C TYR A 42 -8.55 -2.26 -4.27
N LEU A 43 -7.38 -2.34 -4.91
CA LEU A 43 -6.16 -1.72 -4.39
C LEU A 43 -6.27 -0.19 -4.34
N PHE A 44 -6.78 0.40 -5.41
CA PHE A 44 -6.98 1.84 -5.53
C PHE A 44 -7.91 2.39 -4.42
N GLU A 45 -8.93 1.61 -4.05
CA GLU A 45 -9.90 1.98 -3.01
C GLU A 45 -9.39 1.70 -1.60
N SER A 46 -8.79 0.53 -1.37
CA SER A 46 -8.44 0.03 -0.03
C SER A 46 -7.14 0.60 0.52
N HIS A 47 -6.22 1.04 -0.35
CA HIS A 47 -4.91 1.57 0.05
C HIS A 47 -4.81 3.10 -0.04
N GLY A 48 -5.95 3.80 -0.10
CA GLY A 48 -6.00 5.27 -0.03
C GLY A 48 -5.53 5.99 -1.29
N CYS A 49 -5.28 5.28 -2.39
CA CYS A 49 -4.83 5.87 -3.65
C CYS A 49 -5.80 6.97 -4.15
N LYS A 50 -7.11 6.77 -3.96
CA LYS A 50 -8.16 7.75 -4.28
C LYS A 50 -8.03 9.13 -3.59
N ASN A 51 -7.23 9.23 -2.52
CA ASN A 51 -7.02 10.51 -1.84
C ASN A 51 -6.13 11.46 -2.63
N CYS A 52 -5.27 10.91 -3.49
CA CYS A 52 -4.33 11.67 -4.32
C CYS A 52 -4.64 11.50 -5.82
N HIS A 53 -5.18 10.36 -6.24
CA HIS A 53 -5.43 10.05 -7.64
C HIS A 53 -6.93 10.02 -7.95
N THR A 54 -7.31 10.44 -9.14
CA THR A 54 -8.65 10.22 -9.70
C THR A 54 -8.63 9.01 -10.63
N ALA A 55 -9.70 8.21 -10.60
CA ALA A 55 -10.02 7.24 -11.64
C ALA A 55 -11.27 7.75 -12.36
N GLY A 56 -11.12 8.29 -13.57
CA GLY A 56 -12.24 8.80 -14.37
C GLY A 56 -13.13 7.67 -14.89
N LYS A 57 -14.37 8.01 -15.29
CA LYS A 57 -15.36 7.06 -15.84
C LYS A 57 -14.89 6.35 -17.12
N ASP A 58 -13.84 6.86 -17.76
CA ASP A 58 -13.25 6.32 -18.99
C ASP A 58 -11.89 5.64 -18.72
N GLY A 59 -11.59 5.37 -17.45
CA GLY A 59 -10.31 4.86 -16.99
C GLY A 59 -9.18 5.91 -16.91
N LYS A 60 -9.34 7.09 -17.53
CA LYS A 60 -8.30 8.14 -17.46
C LYS A 60 -8.01 8.54 -16.03
N LEU A 61 -6.72 8.56 -15.71
CA LEU A 61 -6.23 8.98 -14.41
C LEU A 61 -5.81 10.43 -14.41
N GLY A 62 -5.91 11.03 -13.24
CA GLY A 62 -5.32 12.32 -12.93
C GLY A 62 -5.07 12.44 -11.44
N PHE A 63 -4.77 13.66 -11.01
CA PHE A 63 -4.69 13.99 -9.59
C PHE A 63 -6.03 14.55 -9.11
N THR A 64 -6.40 14.23 -7.86
CA THR A 64 -7.37 15.06 -7.13
C THR A 64 -6.75 16.44 -6.89
N LYS A 65 -7.53 17.45 -6.45
CA LYS A 65 -6.95 18.73 -6.04
C LYS A 65 -5.86 18.54 -4.97
N ASN A 66 -6.15 17.71 -3.97
CA ASN A 66 -5.20 17.34 -2.93
C ASN A 66 -3.96 16.63 -3.50
N GLY A 67 -4.13 15.73 -4.47
CA GLY A 67 -3.02 15.09 -5.17
C GLY A 67 -2.18 16.08 -5.98
N ALA A 68 -2.80 17.06 -6.63
CA ALA A 68 -2.11 18.06 -7.44
C ALA A 68 -1.29 19.02 -6.56
N ASP A 69 -1.89 19.49 -5.46
CA ASP A 69 -1.23 20.34 -4.48
C ASP A 69 -0.04 19.60 -3.85
N ARG A 70 -0.19 18.31 -3.56
CA ARG A 70 0.89 17.45 -3.04
C ARG A 70 1.95 17.13 -4.09
N ALA A 71 1.58 16.90 -5.34
CA ALA A 71 2.52 16.61 -6.41
C ALA A 71 3.52 17.75 -6.67
N GLN A 72 3.24 18.97 -6.20
CA GLN A 72 4.20 20.07 -6.27
C GLN A 72 5.52 19.71 -5.56
N GLY A 73 6.61 19.80 -6.31
CA GLY A 73 7.94 19.42 -5.85
C GLY A 73 8.14 17.91 -5.61
N PHE A 74 7.17 17.06 -5.97
CA PHE A 74 7.36 15.61 -5.94
C PHE A 74 8.27 15.19 -7.10
N GLN A 75 9.35 14.49 -6.78
CA GLN A 75 10.37 14.11 -7.77
C GLN A 75 10.06 12.79 -8.48
N GLY A 76 8.89 12.20 -8.21
CA GLY A 76 8.49 10.90 -8.70
C GLY A 76 8.96 9.73 -7.81
N CYS A 77 8.38 8.56 -8.06
CA CYS A 77 8.63 7.36 -7.24
C CYS A 77 10.11 6.94 -7.25
N ILE A 78 10.74 6.85 -8.42
CA ILE A 78 12.13 6.37 -8.56
C ILE A 78 13.11 7.27 -7.79
N ALA A 79 12.99 8.60 -7.94
CA ALA A 79 13.84 9.55 -7.24
C ALA A 79 13.64 9.47 -5.72
N THR A 80 12.40 9.30 -5.27
CA THR A 80 12.05 9.13 -3.86
C THR A 80 12.65 7.84 -3.30
N LEU A 81 12.51 6.70 -3.98
CA LEU A 81 13.09 5.42 -3.55
C LEU A 81 14.63 5.48 -3.46
N LYS A 82 15.28 6.11 -4.45
CA LYS A 82 16.74 6.32 -4.44
C LYS A 82 17.18 7.24 -3.30
N ALA A 83 16.41 8.28 -3.00
CA ALA A 83 16.71 9.14 -1.86
C ALA A 83 16.58 8.37 -0.54
N MET A 84 15.55 7.54 -0.41
CA MET A 84 15.31 6.76 0.80
C MET A 84 16.38 5.69 1.05
N SER A 85 16.95 5.08 0.01
CA SER A 85 18.07 4.14 0.18
C SER A 85 19.32 4.78 0.80
N VAL A 86 19.49 6.10 0.65
CA VAL A 86 20.55 6.87 1.31
C VAL A 86 20.10 7.33 2.69
N ILE A 87 18.90 7.88 2.81
CA ILE A 87 18.35 8.42 4.08
C ILE A 87 18.22 7.33 5.15
N ALA A 88 17.86 6.10 4.77
CA ALA A 88 17.70 5.00 5.71
C ALA A 88 19.02 4.55 6.39
N LYS A 89 20.17 5.03 5.92
CA LYS A 89 21.46 4.82 6.58
C LYS A 89 21.75 5.85 7.68
N VAL A 90 20.92 6.88 7.81
CA VAL A 90 21.05 7.95 8.79
C VAL A 90 20.02 7.72 9.92
N PRO A 91 20.47 7.64 11.19
CA PRO A 91 19.58 7.60 12.35
C PRO A 91 18.55 8.74 12.31
N GLU A 92 17.31 8.46 12.73
CA GLU A 92 16.19 9.38 12.52
C GLU A 92 16.37 10.74 13.20
N ASP A 93 16.93 10.73 14.41
CA ASP A 93 17.30 11.89 15.22
C ASP A 93 18.45 12.71 14.60
N GLN A 94 19.25 12.11 13.72
CA GLN A 94 20.38 12.75 13.03
C GLN A 94 20.05 13.21 11.61
N ARG A 95 18.84 12.94 11.11
CA ARG A 95 18.44 13.37 9.77
C ARG A 95 18.43 14.89 9.67
N SER A 96 18.86 15.43 8.54
CA SER A 96 18.67 16.85 8.22
C SER A 96 17.19 17.16 7.98
N VAL A 97 16.82 18.45 7.98
CA VAL A 97 15.44 18.88 7.65
C VAL A 97 14.99 18.33 6.30
N THR A 98 15.84 18.42 5.28
CA THR A 98 15.55 17.89 3.94
C THR A 98 15.37 16.36 3.93
N GLN A 99 16.16 15.63 4.73
CA GLN A 99 16.04 14.18 4.84
C GLN A 99 14.74 13.79 5.54
N ARG A 100 14.35 14.49 6.61
CA ARG A 100 13.05 14.30 7.28
C ARG A 100 11.88 14.56 6.32
N GLN A 101 11.88 15.69 5.62
CA GLN A 101 10.84 16.01 4.64
C GLN A 101 10.72 14.95 3.53
N ARG A 102 11.84 14.40 3.05
CA ARG A 102 11.81 13.33 2.05
C ARG A 102 11.26 12.01 2.61
N ALA A 103 11.57 11.68 3.87
CA ALA A 103 11.02 10.52 4.55
C ALA A 103 9.51 10.67 4.81
N GLU A 104 9.05 11.86 5.19
CA GLU A 104 7.63 12.18 5.31
C GLU A 104 6.91 12.02 3.97
N ARG A 105 7.47 12.58 2.88
CA ARG A 105 6.90 12.44 1.54
C ARG A 105 6.84 10.97 1.10
N PHE A 106 7.83 10.14 1.44
CA PHE A 106 7.78 8.70 1.15
C PHE A 106 6.55 8.01 1.76
N GLN A 107 6.13 8.42 2.97
CA GLN A 107 4.89 7.96 3.59
C GLN A 107 3.66 8.59 2.93
N GLU A 108 3.69 9.90 2.74
CA GLU A 108 2.57 10.70 2.20
C GLU A 108 2.13 10.26 0.80
N PHE A 109 3.07 9.93 -0.09
CA PHE A 109 2.77 9.41 -1.43
C PHE A 109 2.48 7.91 -1.47
N GLY A 110 2.34 7.26 -0.31
CA GLY A 110 2.01 5.84 -0.22
C GLY A 110 3.12 4.90 -0.69
N CYS A 111 4.34 5.39 -0.89
CA CYS A 111 5.47 4.53 -1.29
C CYS A 111 5.74 3.44 -0.24
N ALA A 112 5.53 3.76 1.03
CA ALA A 112 5.66 2.81 2.15
C ALA A 112 4.66 1.65 2.13
N THR A 113 3.55 1.77 1.40
CA THR A 113 2.57 0.68 1.23
C THR A 113 3.19 -0.48 0.44
N CYS A 114 3.96 -0.16 -0.60
CA CYS A 114 4.55 -1.14 -1.50
C CYS A 114 6.02 -1.42 -1.20
N HIS A 115 6.73 -0.43 -0.67
CA HIS A 115 8.16 -0.49 -0.44
C HIS A 115 8.50 -0.43 1.04
N LYS A 116 9.46 -1.24 1.44
CA LYS A 116 10.14 -1.13 2.73
C LYS A 116 11.58 -0.69 2.51
N VAL A 117 12.08 0.15 3.41
CA VAL A 117 13.46 0.62 3.35
C VAL A 117 14.15 0.24 4.66
N ALA A 118 15.21 -0.54 4.56
CA ALA A 118 16.00 -1.00 5.70
C ALA A 118 17.46 -1.15 5.28
N ASP A 119 18.39 -0.75 6.15
CA ASP A 119 19.85 -0.87 5.94
C ASP A 119 20.33 -0.31 4.59
N GLY A 120 19.71 0.79 4.16
CA GLY A 120 19.99 1.44 2.88
C GLY A 120 19.62 0.64 1.64
N LYS A 121 18.75 -0.36 1.78
CA LYS A 121 18.15 -1.13 0.68
C LYS A 121 16.66 -0.84 0.60
N VAL A 122 16.14 -0.79 -0.63
CA VAL A 122 14.71 -0.74 -0.90
C VAL A 122 14.25 -2.15 -1.28
N GLY A 123 13.28 -2.68 -0.56
CA GLY A 123 12.62 -3.94 -0.86
C GLY A 123 11.11 -3.76 -1.00
N LEU A 124 10.40 -4.87 -1.18
CA LEU A 124 8.94 -4.90 -1.25
C LEU A 124 8.34 -5.30 0.11
N THR A 125 7.19 -4.70 0.44
CA THR A 125 6.27 -5.20 1.47
C THR A 125 5.55 -6.45 0.94
N ALA A 126 4.75 -7.11 1.79
CA ALA A 126 3.89 -8.21 1.34
C ALA A 126 2.93 -7.74 0.23
N VAL A 127 2.30 -6.58 0.42
CA VAL A 127 1.44 -5.94 -0.60
C VAL A 127 2.24 -5.69 -1.88
N GLY A 128 3.39 -5.01 -1.80
CA GLY A 128 4.22 -4.71 -2.96
C GLY A 128 4.69 -5.95 -3.72
N ALA A 129 5.02 -7.04 -3.01
CA ALA A 129 5.40 -8.31 -3.62
C ALA A 129 4.24 -8.95 -4.39
N LYS A 130 3.04 -8.97 -3.83
CA LYS A 130 1.85 -9.49 -4.51
C LYS A 130 1.49 -8.67 -5.73
N LEU A 131 1.58 -7.35 -5.63
CA LEU A 131 1.39 -6.46 -6.78
C LEU A 131 2.42 -6.71 -7.88
N ALA A 132 3.68 -6.90 -7.53
CA ALA A 132 4.72 -7.23 -8.49
C ALA A 132 4.44 -8.56 -9.21
N HIS A 133 3.97 -9.59 -8.50
CA HIS A 133 3.56 -10.86 -9.11
C HIS A 133 2.37 -10.72 -10.06
N LEU A 134 1.53 -9.71 -9.87
CA LEU A 134 0.40 -9.40 -10.75
C LEU A 134 0.78 -8.43 -11.88
N HIS A 135 2.05 -8.03 -12.00
CA HIS A 135 2.52 -6.98 -12.91
C HIS A 135 1.79 -5.63 -12.68
N LEU A 136 1.40 -5.35 -11.44
CA LEU A 136 0.66 -4.15 -11.02
C LEU A 136 1.56 -3.23 -10.18
N GLY A 137 2.64 -2.70 -10.75
CA GLY A 137 3.42 -1.64 -10.10
C GLY A 137 2.58 -0.39 -9.81
N CYS A 138 3.06 0.55 -8.98
CA CYS A 138 2.33 1.81 -8.69
C CYS A 138 1.91 2.57 -9.96
N VAL A 139 2.72 2.50 -11.02
CA VAL A 139 2.45 3.15 -12.31
C VAL A 139 1.60 2.26 -13.24
N ASP A 140 1.45 0.97 -12.93
CA ASP A 140 0.71 0.01 -13.75
C ASP A 140 -0.71 -0.21 -13.25
N VAL A 141 -0.97 -0.14 -11.93
CA VAL A 141 -2.33 -0.01 -11.38
C VAL A 141 -3.07 1.12 -12.11
N GLU A 142 -2.33 2.21 -12.29
CA GLU A 142 -2.77 3.37 -13.00
C GLU A 142 -3.14 3.07 -14.47
N LYS A 143 -2.23 2.46 -15.23
CA LYS A 143 -2.46 2.09 -16.64
C LYS A 143 -3.61 1.09 -16.80
N VAL A 144 -3.72 0.10 -15.92
CA VAL A 144 -4.78 -0.92 -15.93
C VAL A 144 -6.15 -0.27 -15.70
N LEU A 145 -6.25 0.65 -14.75
CA LEU A 145 -7.48 1.42 -14.57
C LEU A 145 -7.81 2.27 -15.81
N ALA A 146 -6.80 2.75 -16.54
CA ALA A 146 -6.95 3.45 -17.81
C ALA A 146 -7.26 2.58 -19.03
N GLY A 147 -7.58 1.31 -18.84
CA GLY A 147 -7.87 0.37 -19.93
C GLY A 147 -6.67 0.11 -20.83
N LYS A 148 -5.45 0.40 -20.35
CA LYS A 148 -4.20 0.07 -21.03
C LYS A 148 -3.65 -1.23 -20.43
N PRO A 149 -3.07 -2.13 -21.24
CA PRO A 149 -2.44 -3.32 -20.71
C PRO A 149 -1.30 -2.94 -19.75
N ALA A 150 -1.19 -3.66 -18.63
CA ALA A 150 0.04 -3.64 -17.83
C ALA A 150 1.20 -4.08 -18.73
N GLN A 151 2.36 -3.42 -18.65
CA GLN A 151 3.53 -3.89 -19.41
C GLN A 151 3.92 -5.28 -18.89
N GLN A 152 4.03 -6.23 -19.82
CA GLN A 152 4.54 -7.57 -19.59
C GLN A 152 6.01 -7.52 -19.20
#